data_AF-A0A2V7Z7H5-F1
#
_entry.id   AF-A0A2V7Z7H5-F1
#
_cell.length_a   1.000
_cell.length_b   1.000
_cell.length_c   1.000
_cell.angle_alpha   90.00
_cell.angle_beta   90.00
_cell.angle_gamma   90.00
#
_symmetry.space_group_name_H-M   'P 1'
#
loop_
_entity.id
_entity.type
_entity.pdbx_description
1 polymer ?
#
loop_
_entity_poly.entity_id
_entity_poly.type
_entity_poly.pdbx_seq_one_letter_code
_entity_poly.pdbx_strand_id
1 'polypeptide(L)'
;DIQLLADYFLGQLNERQGTAKVWTEDSLDRLRTHSWPGNVRELKNVVHRAFIMADNEITPRCLPREVGGESGSVRSLSFQVGASIEEVERRLIMATLDAYGGNKRKTADILGVSLKTLYNRLNTYREE
;
A
#
# COMPACT_ATOMS: atom_id res chain seq x y z
N ASP A 1 -7.82 -1.68 20.57
CA ASP A 1 -6.57 -0.88 20.71
C ASP A 1 -6.28 0.08 19.56
N ILE A 2 -6.45 -0.30 18.30
CA ILE A 2 -6.13 0.54 17.13
C ILE A 2 -6.85 1.90 17.15
N GLN A 3 -8.14 1.93 17.52
CA GLN A 3 -8.90 3.18 17.62
C GLN A 3 -8.30 4.15 18.64
N LEU A 4 -7.95 3.67 19.84
CA LEU A 4 -7.36 4.50 20.89
C LEU A 4 -6.04 5.14 20.44
N LEU A 5 -5.22 4.38 19.70
CA LEU A 5 -3.98 4.90 19.11
C LEU A 5 -4.25 5.90 17.98
N ALA A 6 -5.25 5.64 17.13
CA ALA A 6 -5.64 6.55 16.06
C ALA A 6 -6.15 7.88 16.62
N ASP A 7 -6.96 7.85 17.69
CA ASP A 7 -7.43 9.03 18.41
C ASP A 7 -6.27 9.79 19.06
N TYR A 8 -5.33 9.08 19.70
CA TYR A 8 -4.14 9.69 20.29
C TYR A 8 -3.29 10.43 19.25
N PHE A 9 -3.02 9.81 18.09
CA PHE A 9 -2.25 10.46 17.03
C PHE A 9 -3.00 11.62 16.39
N LEU A 10 -4.31 11.50 16.20
CA LEU A 10 -5.12 12.59 15.68
C LEU A 10 -5.14 13.78 16.65
N GLY A 11 -5.33 13.53 17.94
CA GLY A 11 -5.28 14.56 18.98
C GLY A 11 -3.95 15.32 18.99
N GLN A 12 -2.84 14.60 18.88
CA GLN A 12 -1.51 15.20 18.83
C GLN A 12 -1.28 16.06 17.57
N LEU A 13 -1.89 15.70 16.44
CA LEU A 13 -1.83 16.49 15.20
C LEU A 13 -2.72 17.73 15.27
N ASN A 14 -3.92 17.56 15.82
CA ASN A 14 -4.87 18.64 16.09
C ASN A 14 -4.25 19.73 16.96
N GLU A 15 -3.62 19.33 18.07
CA GLU A 15 -2.94 20.25 19.00
C GLU A 15 -1.78 21.01 18.32
N ARG A 16 -0.95 20.29 17.53
CA ARG A 16 0.19 20.90 16.84
C ARG A 16 -0.19 21.88 15.73
N GLN A 17 -1.29 21.62 15.04
CA GLN A 17 -1.75 22.41 13.89
C GLN A 17 -2.88 23.39 14.24
N GLY A 18 -3.32 23.41 15.50
CA GLY A 18 -4.45 24.23 15.94
C GLY A 18 -5.77 23.87 15.24
N THR A 19 -5.97 22.59 14.92
CA THR A 19 -7.17 22.09 14.24
C THR A 19 -7.97 21.16 15.14
N ALA A 20 -9.23 20.90 14.79
CA ALA A 20 -10.12 20.01 15.54
C ALA A 20 -10.73 18.96 14.61
N LYS A 21 -9.88 18.25 13.86
CA LYS A 21 -10.35 17.24 12.93
C LYS A 21 -10.88 16.03 13.68
N VAL A 22 -11.90 15.39 13.13
CA VAL A 22 -12.58 14.24 13.72
C VAL A 22 -12.64 13.07 12.75
N TRP A 23 -12.58 11.86 13.30
CA TRP A 23 -12.83 10.65 12.54
C TRP A 23 -14.32 10.47 12.26
N THR A 24 -14.66 10.02 11.06
CA THR A 24 -15.98 9.46 10.78
C THR A 24 -16.01 7.98 11.16
N GLU A 25 -17.21 7.47 11.46
CA GLU A 25 -17.41 6.08 11.87
C GLU A 25 -16.93 5.09 10.80
N ASP A 26 -17.22 5.37 9.52
CA ASP A 26 -16.73 4.57 8.39
C ASP A 26 -15.19 4.50 8.30
N SER A 27 -14.49 5.57 8.65
CA SER A 27 -13.02 5.60 8.67
C SER A 27 -12.46 4.73 9.80
N LEU A 28 -13.10 4.78 10.96
CA LEU A 28 -12.72 3.95 12.11
C LEU A 28 -12.95 2.47 11.81
N ASP A 29 -14.05 2.11 11.16
CA ASP A 29 -14.31 0.74 10.76
C ASP A 29 -13.30 0.22 9.73
N ARG A 30 -12.84 1.06 8.81
CA ARG A 30 -11.71 0.71 7.92
C ARG A 30 -10.41 0.48 8.66
N LEU A 31 -10.08 1.32 9.64
CA LEU A 31 -8.88 1.15 10.47
C LEU A 31 -8.95 -0.12 11.32
N ARG A 32 -10.15 -0.49 11.82
CA ARG A 32 -10.40 -1.71 12.59
C ARG A 32 -10.30 -2.97 11.74
N THR A 33 -10.79 -2.93 10.51
CA THR A 33 -10.84 -4.09 9.61
C THR A 33 -9.50 -4.35 8.93
N HIS A 34 -8.63 -3.34 8.84
CA HIS A 34 -7.31 -3.49 8.25
C HIS A 34 -6.32 -4.20 9.19
N SER A 35 -5.57 -5.17 8.65
CA SER A 35 -4.46 -5.80 9.37
C SER A 35 -3.24 -4.89 9.29
N TRP A 36 -2.60 -4.57 10.43
CA TRP A 36 -1.47 -3.64 10.52
C TRP A 36 -0.13 -4.39 10.59
N PRO A 37 0.46 -4.83 9.47
CA PRO A 37 1.70 -5.60 9.47
C PRO A 37 2.89 -4.84 10.07
N GLY A 38 2.89 -3.50 10.01
CA GLY A 38 3.88 -2.60 10.59
C GLY A 38 3.51 -2.00 11.96
N ASN A 39 2.43 -2.50 12.58
CA ASN A 39 1.89 -2.04 13.87
C ASN A 39 1.74 -0.50 13.95
N VAL A 40 2.46 0.15 14.87
CA VAL A 40 2.23 1.53 15.30
C VAL A 40 2.80 2.58 14.32
N ARG A 41 3.92 2.27 13.66
CA ARG A 41 4.54 3.21 12.70
C ARG A 41 3.68 3.39 11.45
N GLU A 42 3.09 2.30 10.99
CA GLU A 42 2.23 2.27 9.82
C GLU A 42 0.91 3.01 10.09
N LEU A 43 0.30 2.75 11.26
CA LEU A 43 -0.86 3.50 11.74
C LEU A 43 -0.57 5.00 11.82
N LYS A 44 0.55 5.40 12.40
CA LYS A 44 0.95 6.82 12.49
C LYS A 44 1.07 7.47 11.10
N ASN A 45 1.68 6.80 10.14
CA ASN A 45 1.83 7.31 8.77
C ASN A 45 0.48 7.45 8.06
N VAL A 46 -0.41 6.47 8.22
CA VAL A 46 -1.77 6.51 7.70
C VAL A 46 -2.53 7.70 8.29
N VAL A 47 -2.53 7.84 9.62
CA VAL A 47 -3.21 8.93 10.32
C VAL A 47 -2.67 10.29 9.88
N HIS A 48 -1.36 10.44 9.76
CA HIS A 48 -0.75 11.70 9.32
C HIS A 48 -1.14 12.07 7.88
N ARG A 49 -1.17 11.11 6.96
CA ARG A 49 -1.64 11.34 5.58
C ARG A 49 -3.12 11.70 5.54
N ALA A 50 -3.94 10.95 6.28
CA ALA A 50 -5.38 11.18 6.32
C ALA A 50 -5.71 12.55 6.90
N PHE A 51 -4.96 13.00 7.92
CA PHE A 51 -5.03 14.34 8.47
C PHE A 51 -4.68 15.43 7.44
N ILE A 52 -3.67 15.21 6.59
CA ILE A 52 -3.30 16.18 5.54
C ILE A 52 -4.38 16.26 4.46
N MET A 53 -4.97 15.11 4.08
CA MET A 53 -5.98 15.05 3.01
C MET A 53 -7.38 15.47 3.46
N ALA A 54 -7.67 15.41 4.76
CA ALA A 54 -8.96 15.81 5.30
C ALA A 54 -8.98 17.31 5.58
N ASP A 55 -10.12 17.96 5.33
CA ASP A 55 -10.34 19.34 5.76
C ASP A 55 -10.70 19.38 7.24
N ASN A 56 -11.95 19.03 7.58
CA ASN A 56 -12.46 18.95 8.96
C ASN A 56 -12.75 17.52 9.41
N GLU A 57 -13.17 16.64 8.49
CA GLU A 57 -13.56 15.27 8.82
C GLU A 57 -12.70 14.28 8.05
N ILE A 58 -12.11 13.34 8.79
CA ILE A 58 -11.37 12.24 8.19
C ILE A 58 -12.37 11.18 7.76
N THR A 59 -12.59 11.15 6.44
CA THR A 59 -13.50 10.23 5.76
C THR A 59 -12.70 9.09 5.11
N PRO A 60 -13.34 7.96 4.75
CA PRO A 60 -12.64 6.81 4.16
C PRO A 60 -11.82 7.14 2.92
N ARG A 61 -12.25 8.17 2.17
CA ARG A 61 -11.56 8.73 1.00
C ARG A 61 -10.22 9.40 1.32
N CYS A 62 -10.02 9.84 2.56
CA CYS A 62 -8.77 10.44 3.04
C CYS A 62 -7.76 9.36 3.49
N LEU A 63 -8.23 8.13 3.73
CA LEU A 63 -7.35 7.02 4.06
C LEU A 63 -6.63 6.50 2.80
N PRO A 64 -5.38 6.03 2.91
CA PRO A 64 -4.71 5.33 1.82
C PRO A 64 -5.55 4.12 1.39
N ARG A 65 -5.58 3.84 0.08
CA ARG A 65 -6.35 2.71 -0.50
C ARG A 65 -6.02 1.35 0.15
N GLU A 66 -4.79 1.22 0.65
CA GLU A 66 -4.31 0.06 1.39
C GLU A 66 -5.20 -0.23 2.62
N VAL A 67 -5.70 0.82 3.30
CA VAL A 67 -6.56 0.71 4.49
C VAL A 67 -8.02 0.58 4.07
N GLY A 68 -8.56 -0.63 4.18
CA GLY A 68 -9.98 -0.94 3.96
C GLY A 68 -10.32 -1.65 2.65
N GLY A 69 -9.36 -2.34 2.04
CA GLY A 69 -9.61 -3.26 0.94
C GLY A 69 -8.80 -2.93 -0.30
N GLU A 70 -7.52 -3.32 -0.26
CA GLU A 70 -6.80 -4.10 -1.28
C GLU A 70 -5.36 -4.24 -0.74
N SER A 71 -4.97 -5.49 -0.46
CA SER A 71 -3.80 -5.90 0.32
C SER A 71 -2.52 -5.05 0.14
N GLY A 72 -2.20 -4.27 1.18
CA GLY A 72 -0.81 -3.97 1.56
C GLY A 72 -0.16 -5.11 2.38
N SER A 73 -0.51 -6.37 2.09
CA SER A 73 0.27 -7.49 2.61
C SER A 73 1.65 -7.42 1.97
N VAL A 74 2.72 -7.54 2.75
CA VAL A 74 4.05 -7.80 2.20
C VAL A 74 3.94 -9.03 1.31
N ARG A 75 3.85 -8.84 0.00
CA ARG A 75 3.73 -9.93 -0.97
C ARG A 75 5.09 -10.60 -1.08
N SER A 76 5.27 -11.65 -0.29
CA SER A 76 6.44 -12.51 -0.38
C SER A 76 6.20 -13.57 -1.46
N LEU A 77 7.16 -13.73 -2.35
CA LEU A 77 7.22 -14.85 -3.28
C LEU A 77 8.21 -15.87 -2.72
N SER A 78 7.79 -17.12 -2.66
CA SER A 78 8.66 -18.25 -2.36
C SER A 78 8.97 -19.01 -3.65
N PHE A 79 10.22 -19.44 -3.78
CA PHE A 79 10.70 -20.20 -4.93
C PHE A 79 11.34 -21.50 -4.44
N GLN A 80 11.14 -22.58 -5.18
CA GLN A 80 11.85 -23.82 -4.90
C GLN A 80 13.30 -23.69 -5.38
N VAL A 81 14.23 -24.18 -4.57
CA VAL A 81 15.62 -24.31 -4.98
C VAL A 81 15.68 -25.28 -6.17
N GLY A 82 16.22 -24.81 -7.30
CA GLY A 82 16.22 -25.53 -8.58
C GLY A 82 15.20 -25.03 -9.61
N ALA A 83 14.35 -24.06 -9.25
CA ALA A 83 13.52 -23.36 -10.24
C ALA A 83 14.39 -22.66 -11.30
N SER A 84 13.91 -22.64 -12.54
CA SER A 84 14.59 -21.93 -13.62
C SER A 84 14.56 -20.42 -13.36
N ILE A 85 15.60 -19.73 -13.79
CA ILE A 85 15.68 -18.26 -13.66
C ILE A 85 14.52 -17.57 -14.37
N GLU A 86 14.09 -18.13 -15.49
CA GLU A 86 12.98 -17.63 -16.31
C GLU A 86 11.64 -17.71 -15.58
N GLU A 87 11.34 -18.82 -14.92
CA GLU A 87 10.13 -19.01 -14.11
C GLU A 87 10.08 -18.00 -12.95
N VAL A 88 11.21 -17.86 -12.24
CA VAL A 88 11.37 -16.93 -11.12
C VAL A 88 11.12 -15.49 -11.59
N GLU A 89 11.75 -15.11 -12.70
CA GLU A 89 11.64 -13.77 -13.24
C GLU A 89 10.24 -13.46 -13.79
N ARG A 90 9.60 -14.41 -14.48
CA ARG A 90 8.22 -14.27 -14.95
C ARG A 90 7.27 -14.03 -13.78
N ARG A 91 7.37 -14.84 -12.71
CA ARG A 91 6.52 -14.68 -11.52
C ARG A 91 6.79 -13.36 -10.80
N LEU A 92 8.05 -12.93 -10.71
CA LEU A 92 8.43 -11.66 -10.09
C LEU A 92 7.88 -10.45 -10.86
N ILE A 93 7.98 -10.46 -12.19
CA ILE A 93 7.44 -9.41 -13.07
C ILE A 93 5.92 -9.31 -12.94
N MET A 94 5.22 -10.44 -13.01
CA MET A 94 3.75 -10.47 -12.93
C MET A 94 3.25 -10.02 -11.56
N ALA A 95 3.86 -10.49 -10.47
CA ALA A 95 3.49 -10.10 -9.11
C ALA A 95 3.73 -8.62 -8.85
N THR A 96 4.84 -8.07 -9.35
CA THR A 96 5.14 -6.63 -9.24
C THR A 96 4.17 -5.82 -10.10
N LEU A 97 3.80 -6.27 -11.29
CA LEU A 97 2.79 -5.58 -12.11
C LEU A 97 1.43 -5.53 -11.40
N ASP A 98 0.98 -6.66 -10.85
CA ASP A 98 -0.27 -6.73 -10.10
C ASP A 98 -0.24 -5.81 -8.88
N ALA A 99 0.86 -5.81 -8.12
CA ALA A 99 1.03 -4.99 -6.92
C ALA A 99 0.95 -3.48 -7.20
N TYR A 100 1.33 -3.04 -8.41
CA TYR A 100 1.33 -1.63 -8.80
C TYR A 100 0.25 -1.30 -9.84
N GLY A 101 -0.82 -2.11 -9.91
CA GLY A 101 -2.00 -1.84 -10.75
C GLY A 101 -1.69 -1.77 -12.25
N GLY A 102 -0.72 -2.58 -12.72
CA GLY A 102 -0.31 -2.63 -14.11
C GLY A 102 0.59 -1.47 -14.57
N ASN A 103 1.11 -0.65 -13.65
CA ASN A 103 1.97 0.47 -14.00
C ASN A 103 3.38 0.01 -14.42
N LYS A 104 3.52 -0.31 -15.71
CA LYS A 104 4.75 -0.84 -16.33
C LYS A 104 6.00 0.00 -16.06
N ARG A 105 5.87 1.33 -16.00
CA ARG A 105 7.00 2.23 -15.76
C ARG A 105 7.51 2.12 -14.33
N LYS A 106 6.59 2.10 -13.35
CA LYS A 106 6.95 1.86 -11.94
C LYS A 106 7.48 0.45 -11.73
N THR A 107 6.89 -0.56 -12.37
CA THR A 107 7.36 -1.95 -12.27
C THR A 107 8.80 -2.09 -12.78
N ALA A 108 9.13 -1.48 -13.91
CA ALA A 108 10.49 -1.51 -14.46
C ALA A 108 11.52 -0.87 -13.51
N ASP A 109 11.17 0.29 -12.97
CA ASP A 109 12.00 1.05 -12.01
C ASP A 109 12.28 0.23 -10.73
N ILE A 110 11.23 -0.38 -10.16
CA ILE A 110 11.32 -1.20 -8.95
C ILE A 110 12.13 -2.48 -9.17
N LEU A 111 11.97 -3.11 -10.34
CA LEU A 111 12.74 -4.30 -10.72
C LEU A 111 14.17 -3.97 -11.16
N GLY A 112 14.53 -2.69 -11.28
CA GLY A 112 15.87 -2.26 -11.72
C GLY A 112 16.16 -2.58 -13.19
N VAL A 113 15.12 -2.72 -14.03
CA VAL A 113 15.25 -3.05 -15.45
C VAL A 113 14.79 -1.91 -16.33
N SER A 114 15.30 -1.87 -17.56
CA SER A 114 14.82 -0.88 -18.54
C SER A 114 13.36 -1.19 -18.92
N LEU A 115 12.59 -0.14 -19.22
CA LEU A 115 11.22 -0.30 -19.69
C LEU A 115 11.15 -1.16 -20.96
N LYS A 116 12.13 -1.02 -21.86
CA LYS A 116 12.27 -1.84 -23.07
C LYS A 116 12.44 -3.32 -22.73
N THR A 117 13.28 -3.64 -21.75
CA THR A 117 13.48 -5.02 -21.28
C THR A 117 12.19 -5.60 -20.72
N LEU A 118 11.46 -4.83 -19.90
CA LEU A 118 10.17 -5.27 -19.35
C LEU A 118 9.15 -5.54 -20.47
N TYR A 119 9.07 -4.68 -21.48
CA TYR A 119 8.19 -4.90 -22.64
C TYR A 119 8.55 -6.15 -23.44
N ASN A 120 9.83 -6.36 -23.73
CA ASN A 120 10.29 -7.56 -24.45
C ASN A 120 9.90 -8.83 -23.70
N ARG A 121 10.16 -8.89 -22.39
CA ARG A 121 9.77 -10.01 -21.52
C ARG A 121 8.27 -10.26 -21.54
N LEU A 122 7.47 -9.21 -21.41
CA LEU A 122 6.01 -9.31 -21.43
C LEU A 122 5.46 -9.77 -22.79
N ASN A 123 6.14 -9.45 -23.89
CA ASN A 123 5.74 -9.91 -25.22
C ASN A 123 6.04 -11.41 -25.40
N THR A 124 7.24 -11.84 -25.00
CA THR A 124 7.62 -13.26 -25.00
C THR A 124 6.61 -14.11 -24.23
N TYR A 125 6.23 -13.70 -23.02
CA TYR A 125 5.25 -14.44 -22.20
C TYR A 125 3.81 -14.40 -22.71
N ARG A 126 3.51 -13.57 -23.72
CA ARG A 126 2.19 -13.52 -24.38
C ARG A 126 2.15 -14.40 -25.63
N GLU A 127 3.30 -14.69 -26.21
CA GLU A 127 3.44 -15.47 -27.45
C GLU A 127 3.66 -16.97 -27.17
N GLU A 128 4.04 -17.32 -25.93
CA GLU A 128 3.96 -18.67 -25.35
C GLU A 128 2.56 -18.99 -24.79
#